data_AF-A0A3B1DX59-F1
#
_entry.id   AF-A0A3B1DX59-F1
#
_cell.length_a   1.000
_cell.length_b   1.000
_cell.length_c   1.000
_cell.angle_alpha   90.00
_cell.angle_beta   90.00
_cell.angle_gamma   90.00
#
_symmetry.space_group_name_H-M   'P 1'
#
loop_
_entity.id
_entity.type
_entity.pdbx_description
1 polymer ?
#
loop_
_entity_poly.entity_id
_entity_poly.type
_entity_poly.pdbx_seq_one_letter_code
_entity_poly.pdbx_strand_id
1 'polypeptide(L)'
;MNELSEAMVVTIKSAAKKMTGADRRAFEAQAVLDYLGGDARLAETVFGWSRKTVKRGLEELRTGVVIPDKPRKKLLKAEIKNPQLAQDIRDLVDPQSQADPKFQTTL
;
A
#
# COMPACT_ATOMS: atom_id res chain seq x y z
N MET A 1 -23.26 -13.82 18.49
CA MET A 1 -21.86 -13.58 18.09
C MET A 1 -21.40 -14.85 17.41
N ASN A 2 -21.27 -14.87 16.08
CA ASN A 2 -20.73 -16.05 15.41
C ASN A 2 -19.29 -16.23 15.86
N GLU A 3 -18.96 -17.38 16.45
CA GLU A 3 -17.58 -17.68 16.80
C GLU A 3 -16.72 -17.73 15.53
N LEU A 4 -15.72 -16.87 15.50
CA LEU A 4 -14.82 -16.76 14.36
C LEU A 4 -13.71 -17.80 14.51
N SER A 5 -13.77 -18.89 13.73
CA SER A 5 -12.75 -19.93 13.76
C SER A 5 -11.45 -19.47 13.08
N GLU A 6 -10.33 -20.11 13.41
CA GLU A 6 -9.03 -19.80 12.80
C GLU A 6 -9.05 -20.02 11.27
N ALA A 7 -9.70 -21.08 10.80
CA ALA A 7 -9.87 -21.35 9.38
C ALA A 7 -10.67 -20.25 8.67
N MET A 8 -11.68 -19.67 9.34
CA MET A 8 -12.43 -18.52 8.81
C MET A 8 -11.54 -17.28 8.74
N VAL A 9 -10.76 -16.99 9.78
CA VAL A 9 -9.80 -15.86 9.78
C VAL A 9 -8.84 -15.97 8.60
N VAL A 10 -8.25 -17.15 8.38
CA VAL A 10 -7.34 -17.39 7.25
C VAL A 10 -8.05 -17.17 5.90
N THR A 11 -9.26 -17.70 5.75
CA THR A 11 -10.04 -17.58 4.51
C THR A 11 -10.42 -16.13 4.22
N ILE A 12 -10.92 -15.40 5.22
CA ILE A 12 -11.30 -13.98 5.11
C ILE A 12 -10.09 -13.12 4.74
N LYS A 13 -8.93 -13.35 5.37
CA LYS A 13 -7.67 -12.66 5.02
C LYS A 13 -7.24 -12.95 3.59
N SER A 14 -7.37 -14.20 3.15
CA SER A 14 -7.06 -14.62 1.78
C SER A 14 -7.97 -13.95 0.75
N ALA A 15 -9.27 -13.85 1.03
CA ALA A 15 -10.24 -13.16 0.19
C ALA A 15 -9.92 -11.66 0.08
N ALA A 16 -9.69 -10.97 1.21
CA ALA A 16 -9.32 -9.56 1.23
C ALA A 16 -8.06 -9.26 0.41
N LYS A 17 -7.05 -10.16 0.43
CA LYS A 17 -5.81 -10.01 -0.32
C LYS A 17 -6.00 -10.04 -1.84
N LYS A 18 -7.08 -10.65 -2.34
CA LYS A 18 -7.41 -10.71 -3.77
C LYS A 18 -8.14 -9.46 -4.27
N MET A 19 -8.59 -8.60 -3.36
CA MET A 19 -9.28 -7.35 -3.67
C MET A 19 -8.33 -6.16 -3.55
N THR A 20 -8.67 -5.05 -4.22
CA THR A 20 -7.90 -3.81 -4.12
C THR A 20 -8.81 -2.59 -3.95
N GLY A 21 -8.24 -1.46 -3.55
CA GLY A 21 -8.94 -0.18 -3.52
C GLY A 21 -10.20 -0.18 -2.64
N ALA A 22 -11.28 0.39 -3.18
CA ALA A 22 -12.57 0.53 -2.52
C ALA A 22 -13.25 -0.83 -2.25
N ASP A 23 -13.17 -1.77 -3.19
CA ASP A 23 -13.82 -3.09 -3.04
C ASP A 23 -13.26 -3.85 -1.84
N ARG A 24 -11.93 -3.81 -1.67
CA ARG A 24 -11.28 -4.39 -0.50
C ARG A 24 -11.76 -3.74 0.79
N ARG A 25 -11.88 -2.41 0.83
CA ARG A 25 -12.37 -1.70 2.03
C ARG A 25 -13.81 -2.04 2.37
N ALA A 26 -14.67 -2.12 1.37
CA ALA A 26 -16.07 -2.49 1.56
C ALA A 26 -16.18 -3.91 2.14
N PHE A 27 -15.40 -4.86 1.60
CA PHE A 27 -15.31 -6.21 2.15
C PHE A 27 -14.80 -6.22 3.59
N GLU A 28 -13.69 -5.53 3.87
CA GLU A 28 -13.12 -5.45 5.22
C GLU A 28 -14.14 -4.84 6.22
N ALA A 29 -14.87 -3.80 5.81
CA ALA A 29 -15.89 -3.17 6.65
C ALA A 29 -17.05 -4.11 6.96
N GLN A 30 -17.59 -4.80 5.95
CA GLN A 30 -18.69 -5.75 6.14
C GLN A 30 -18.25 -6.91 7.05
N ALA A 31 -17.08 -7.50 6.81
CA ALA A 31 -16.56 -8.58 7.64
C ALA A 31 -16.35 -8.14 9.10
N VAL A 32 -15.85 -6.92 9.33
CA VAL A 32 -15.67 -6.40 10.69
C VAL A 32 -17.02 -6.12 11.36
N LEU A 33 -18.03 -5.66 10.60
CA LEU A 33 -19.38 -5.48 11.13
C LEU A 33 -20.00 -6.82 11.56
N ASP A 34 -19.91 -7.83 10.70
CA ASP A 34 -20.56 -9.12 10.90
C ASP A 34 -19.92 -9.94 12.03
N TYR A 35 -18.58 -9.93 12.11
CA TYR A 35 -17.84 -10.82 13.02
C TYR A 35 -17.26 -10.11 14.24
N LEU A 36 -16.98 -8.80 14.16
CA LEU A 36 -16.28 -8.05 15.20
C LEU A 36 -17.09 -6.82 15.69
N GLY A 37 -18.38 -6.74 15.35
CA GLY A 37 -19.28 -5.68 15.80
C GLY A 37 -18.92 -4.27 15.32
N GLY A 38 -18.14 -4.16 14.24
CA GLY A 38 -17.66 -2.87 13.74
C GLY A 38 -16.42 -2.33 14.46
N ASP A 39 -15.79 -3.08 15.37
CA ASP A 39 -14.62 -2.59 16.11
C ASP A 39 -13.33 -2.67 15.27
N ALA A 40 -12.87 -1.50 14.83
CA ALA A 40 -11.63 -1.35 14.08
C ALA A 40 -10.37 -1.77 14.86
N ARG A 41 -10.38 -1.75 16.20
CA ARG A 41 -9.25 -2.26 17.01
C ARG A 41 -9.19 -3.78 16.94
N LEU A 42 -10.34 -4.45 17.10
CA LEU A 42 -10.42 -5.90 16.93
C LEU A 42 -10.04 -6.32 15.50
N ALA A 43 -10.41 -5.54 14.49
CA ALA A 43 -10.03 -5.82 13.11
C ALA A 43 -8.50 -5.88 12.91
N GLU A 44 -7.76 -4.99 13.60
CA GLU A 44 -6.30 -5.03 13.58
C GLU A 44 -5.77 -6.25 14.33
N THR A 45 -6.30 -6.53 15.53
CA THR A 45 -5.85 -7.68 16.34
C THR A 45 -6.12 -9.03 15.67
N VAL A 46 -7.29 -9.20 15.05
CA VAL A 46 -7.75 -10.48 14.49
C VAL A 46 -7.27 -10.66 13.04
N PHE A 47 -7.47 -9.65 12.20
CA PHE A 47 -7.17 -9.77 10.76
C PHE A 47 -5.84 -9.13 10.36
N GLY A 48 -5.26 -8.26 11.19
CA GLY A 48 -4.09 -7.44 10.82
C GLY A 48 -4.45 -6.29 9.90
N TRP A 49 -5.71 -5.85 9.87
CA TRP A 49 -6.17 -4.78 9.00
C TRP A 49 -5.99 -3.41 9.64
N SER A 50 -5.71 -2.40 8.81
CA SER A 50 -5.50 -1.02 9.27
C SER A 50 -6.80 -0.46 9.85
N ARG A 51 -6.74 0.00 11.10
CA ARG A 51 -7.87 0.65 11.79
C ARG A 51 -8.44 1.83 10.99
N LYS A 52 -7.58 2.61 10.32
CA LYS A 52 -7.99 3.76 9.51
C LYS A 52 -8.77 3.32 8.27
N THR A 53 -8.33 2.24 7.64
CA THR A 53 -8.96 1.65 6.46
C THR A 53 -10.34 1.11 6.79
N VAL A 54 -10.44 0.35 7.90
CA VAL A 54 -11.69 -0.22 8.39
C VAL A 54 -12.68 0.86 8.81
N LYS A 55 -12.25 1.87 9.59
CA LYS A 55 -13.13 3.00 9.97
C LYS A 55 -13.69 3.73 8.75
N ARG A 56 -12.84 3.97 7.74
CA ARG A 56 -13.27 4.57 6.48
C ARG A 56 -14.29 3.69 5.77
N GLY A 57 -14.03 2.39 5.65
CA GLY A 57 -14.97 1.45 5.04
C GLY A 57 -16.30 1.36 5.79
N LEU A 58 -16.30 1.43 7.13
CA LEU A 58 -17.52 1.46 7.94
C LEU A 58 -18.34 2.73 7.72
N GLU A 59 -17.69 3.89 7.58
CA GLU A 59 -18.34 5.15 7.20
C GLU A 59 -18.90 5.09 5.77
N GLU A 60 -18.13 4.55 4.82
CA GLU A 60 -18.56 4.31 3.43
C GLU A 60 -19.80 3.40 3.41
N LEU A 61 -19.80 2.33 4.21
CA LEU A 61 -20.93 1.39 4.35
C LEU A 61 -22.16 2.06 4.99
N ARG A 62 -21.97 2.84 6.05
CA ARG A 62 -23.05 3.58 6.75
C ARG A 62 -23.73 4.61 5.85
N THR A 63 -22.96 5.28 5.00
CA THR A 63 -23.44 6.36 4.14
C THR A 63 -23.87 5.89 2.75
N GLY A 64 -23.45 4.70 2.33
CA GLY A 64 -23.63 4.20 0.96
C GLY A 64 -22.77 4.92 -0.08
N VAL A 65 -21.82 5.77 0.35
CA VAL A 65 -20.98 6.58 -0.53
C VAL A 65 -19.53 6.14 -0.42
N VAL A 66 -18.96 5.71 -1.55
CA VAL A 66 -17.53 5.38 -1.62
C VAL A 66 -16.71 6.66 -1.58
N ILE A 67 -15.83 6.79 -0.59
CA ILE A 67 -14.88 7.89 -0.54
C ILE A 67 -13.77 7.57 -1.56
N PRO A 68 -13.47 8.46 -2.52
CA PRO A 68 -12.44 8.20 -3.51
C PRO A 68 -11.05 8.18 -2.88
N ASP A 69 -10.20 7.26 -3.33
CA ASP A 69 -8.79 7.28 -2.94
C ASP A 69 -8.10 8.51 -3.51
N LYS A 70 -7.25 9.14 -2.69
CA LYS A 70 -6.42 10.25 -3.18
C LYS A 70 -5.59 9.72 -4.35
N PRO A 71 -5.59 10.39 -5.51
CA PRO A 71 -4.76 9.98 -6.61
C PRO A 71 -3.31 9.98 -6.13
N ARG A 72 -2.62 8.86 -6.29
CA ARG A 72 -1.17 8.86 -6.13
C ARG A 72 -0.65 9.76 -7.24
N LYS A 73 -0.12 10.93 -6.88
CA LYS A 73 0.59 11.77 -7.86
C LYS A 73 1.63 10.86 -8.50
N LYS A 74 1.55 10.65 -9.82
CA LYS A 74 2.67 10.09 -10.56
C LYS A 74 3.81 11.09 -10.37
N LEU A 75 4.76 10.77 -9.50
CA LEU A 75 6.01 11.51 -9.48
C LEU A 75 6.66 11.23 -10.84
N LEU A 76 6.72 12.26 -11.68
CA LEU A 76 7.55 12.22 -12.88
C LEU A 76 8.98 11.89 -12.46
N LYS A 77 9.67 11.14 -13.32
CA LYS A 77 11.10 10.88 -13.14
C LYS A 77 11.86 12.19 -12.94
N ALA A 78 12.92 12.18 -12.15
CA ALA A 78 13.63 13.40 -11.77
C ALA A 78 14.18 14.14 -13.00
N GLU A 79 14.63 13.41 -14.02
CA GLU A 79 15.14 13.93 -15.29
C GLU A 79 14.08 14.63 -16.13
N ILE A 80 12.78 14.30 -15.95
CA ILE A 80 11.69 15.03 -16.61
C ILE A 80 11.49 16.40 -15.95
N LYS A 81 11.67 16.47 -14.63
CA LYS A 81 11.51 17.72 -13.86
C LYS A 81 12.73 18.62 -13.96
N ASN A 82 13.92 18.04 -14.06
CA ASN A 82 15.17 18.73 -14.29
C ASN A 82 15.95 18.01 -15.41
N PRO A 83 15.80 18.44 -16.68
CA PRO A 83 16.51 17.86 -17.82
C PRO A 83 18.04 17.92 -17.70
N GLN A 84 18.58 18.87 -16.93
CA GLN A 84 20.02 19.01 -16.73
C GLN A 84 20.55 18.13 -15.59
N LEU A 85 19.68 17.51 -14.79
CA LEU A 85 20.08 16.74 -13.61
C LEU A 85 21.13 15.66 -13.93
N ALA A 86 20.99 14.99 -15.06
CA ALA A 86 21.95 13.96 -15.46
C ALA A 86 23.32 14.56 -15.80
N GLN A 87 23.35 15.75 -16.40
CA GLN A 87 24.59 16.45 -16.69
C GLN A 87 25.22 17.01 -15.42
N ASP A 88 24.42 17.65 -14.56
CA ASP A 88 24.87 18.18 -13.26
C ASP A 88 25.51 17.08 -12.39
N ILE A 89 24.91 15.87 -12.38
CA ILE A 89 25.45 14.72 -11.65
C ILE A 89 26.81 14.28 -12.24
N ARG A 90 26.94 14.23 -13.57
CA ARG A 90 28.22 13.89 -14.21
C ARG A 90 29.27 14.95 -13.91
N ASP A 91 28.94 16.23 -14.09
CA ASP A 91 29.89 17.33 -13.85
C ASP A 91 30.38 17.35 -12.39
N LEU A 92 29.53 16.95 -11.44
CA LEU A 92 29.90 16.83 -10.03
C LEU A 92 30.78 15.61 -9.75
N VAL A 93 30.47 14.45 -10.36
CA VAL A 93 31.09 13.16 -10.04
C VAL A 93 32.34 12.89 -10.90
N ASP A 94 32.37 13.31 -12.15
CA ASP A 94 33.45 13.07 -13.12
C ASP A 94 34.83 13.48 -12.59
N PRO A 95 35.02 14.64 -11.92
CA PRO A 95 36.32 15.00 -11.35
C PRO A 95 36.82 14.04 -10.26
N GLN A 96 35.91 13.35 -9.58
CA GLN A 96 36.20 12.38 -8.52
C GLN A 96 36.08 10.93 -8.99
N SER A 97 35.60 10.70 -10.22
CA SER A 97 35.43 9.40 -10.83
C SER A 97 36.75 8.93 -11.43
N GLN A 98 37.72 8.62 -10.56
CA GLN A 98 38.86 7.82 -10.96
C GLN A 98 38.40 6.36 -11.05
N ALA A 99 38.22 5.88 -12.28
CA ALA A 99 38.13 4.43 -12.51
C ALA A 99 39.49 3.83 -12.12
N ASP A 100 39.50 2.77 -11.30
CA ASP A 100 40.73 2.05 -10.99
C ASP A 100 41.36 1.58 -12.32
N PRO A 101 42.58 2.03 -12.68
CA PRO A 101 43.24 1.62 -13.92
C PRO A 101 43.41 0.09 -14.05
N LYS A 102 43.23 -0.66 -12.95
CA LYS A 102 43.30 -2.12 -12.90
C LYS A 102 42.00 -2.85 -13.20
N PHE A 103 40.95 -2.17 -13.69
CA PHE A 103 39.80 -2.84 -14.31
C PHE A 103 40.21 -3.51 -15.64
N GLN A 104 41.11 -4.50 -15.59
CA GLN A 104 41.37 -5.40 -16.69
C GLN A 104 40.35 -6.52 -16.65
N THR A 105 39.53 -6.60 -17.69
CA THR A 105 38.68 -7.75 -17.93
C THR A 105 39.54 -8.82 -18.60
N THR A 106 39.79 -9.93 -17.92
CA THR A 106 40.45 -11.09 -18.53
C THR A 106 39.45 -11.74 -19.49
N LEU A 107 39.61 -11.49 -20.80
CA LEU A 107 39.00 -12.30 -21.86
C LEU A 107 39.80 -13.60 -22.04
#